data_AF-A0A2C9M8C6-F1
#
_entry.id   AF-A0A2C9M8C6-F1
#
_cell.length_a   1.000
_cell.length_b   1.000
_cell.length_c   1.000
_cell.angle_alpha   90.00
_cell.angle_beta   90.00
_cell.angle_gamma   90.00
#
_symmetry.space_group_name_H-M   'P 1'
#
loop_
_entity.id
_entity.type
_entity.pdbx_description
1 polymer ?
#
loop_
_entity_poly.entity_id
_entity_poly.type
_entity_poly.pdbx_seq_one_letter_code
_entity_poly.pdbx_strand_id
1 'polypeptide(L)'
;MTLTSIVFILMCVTPPGYGPCDQNWRLFAYGAFWFLIRESIMVQRFAAIGLYFTMFFEVFGTMLKVFTLMIFFGFALNIPLSLMMKQDGFREPAQGLSSILAMTIGELNFRDNFIKGDNSPFDIDLYILFPLFCIIMNLSLMNLMIGVAVGDISKVERRAYLTRLKTQIKYLLDAEVMPSMCIRQWMHTESVIVMPNNQPKSLFTRLKRAYDSGEQILYMKKKIKNDFPLDASVDLKHELEEQKVQINELNRLTRTALTMLNDLTQTLNRKDDSTHH
;
A
#
# COMPACT_ATOMS: atom_id res chain seq x y z
N MET A 1 -16.96 -5.83 -12.29
CA MET A 1 -17.59 -7.14 -12.11
C MET A 1 -17.83 -7.76 -13.46
N THR A 2 -17.03 -8.75 -13.83
CA THR A 2 -17.23 -9.50 -15.07
C THR A 2 -18.44 -10.43 -14.90
N LEU A 3 -19.17 -10.76 -15.97
CA LEU A 3 -20.33 -11.67 -15.90
C LEU A 3 -19.98 -13.02 -15.24
N THR A 4 -18.75 -13.47 -15.43
CA THR A 4 -18.15 -14.65 -14.77
C THR A 4 -18.10 -14.53 -13.24
N SER A 5 -17.93 -13.32 -12.72
CA SER A 5 -17.87 -12.98 -11.29
C SER A 5 -19.23 -13.23 -10.61
N ILE A 6 -20.31 -12.84 -11.28
CA ILE A 6 -21.68 -13.00 -10.79
C ILE A 6 -22.10 -14.48 -10.85
N VAL A 7 -21.75 -15.17 -11.95
CA VAL A 7 -22.02 -16.60 -12.11
C VAL A 7 -21.31 -17.44 -11.04
N PHE A 8 -20.06 -17.10 -10.69
CA PHE A 8 -19.32 -17.80 -9.64
C PHE A 8 -19.99 -17.64 -8.26
N ILE A 9 -20.38 -16.42 -7.89
CA ILE A 9 -21.12 -16.17 -6.63
C ILE A 9 -22.45 -16.93 -6.62
N LEU A 10 -23.20 -16.88 -7.72
CA LEU A 10 -24.50 -17.56 -7.83
C LEU A 10 -24.35 -19.08 -7.67
N MET A 11 -23.30 -19.65 -8.24
CA MET A 11 -22.99 -21.09 -8.13
C MET A 11 -22.59 -21.49 -6.70
N CYS A 12 -21.95 -20.60 -5.94
CA CYS A 12 -21.62 -20.83 -4.52
C CYS A 12 -22.84 -20.69 -3.58
N VAL A 13 -23.78 -19.78 -3.89
CA VAL A 13 -24.95 -19.50 -3.05
C VAL A 13 -26.09 -20.50 -3.30
N THR A 14 -26.28 -20.95 -4.54
CA THR A 14 -27.30 -21.94 -4.90
C THR A 14 -26.68 -23.14 -5.61
N PRO A 15 -26.17 -24.15 -4.88
CA PRO A 15 -25.66 -25.36 -5.51
C PRO A 15 -26.81 -26.13 -6.16
N PRO A 16 -26.74 -26.45 -7.47
CA PRO A 16 -27.78 -27.22 -8.14
C PRO A 16 -27.72 -28.69 -7.71
N GLY A 17 -28.81 -29.20 -7.12
CA GLY A 17 -29.05 -30.64 -6.96
C GLY A 17 -29.04 -31.14 -5.52
N TYR A 18 -27.90 -31.09 -4.83
CA TYR A 18 -27.73 -31.70 -3.50
C TYR A 18 -26.78 -30.89 -2.62
N GLY A 19 -26.97 -30.99 -1.29
CA GLY A 19 -26.09 -30.35 -0.30
C GLY A 19 -24.64 -30.82 -0.47
N PRO A 20 -23.66 -29.92 -0.63
CA PRO A 20 -22.26 -30.31 -0.74
C PRO A 20 -21.76 -30.96 0.56
N CYS A 21 -20.81 -31.89 0.46
CA CYS A 21 -20.10 -32.43 1.63
C CYS A 21 -19.23 -31.36 2.31
N ASP A 22 -18.83 -31.60 3.56
CA ASP A 22 -18.07 -30.63 4.38
C ASP A 22 -16.78 -30.13 3.69
N GLN A 23 -16.07 -31.02 2.99
CA GLN A 23 -14.87 -30.64 2.24
C GLN A 23 -15.19 -29.69 1.08
N ASN A 24 -16.31 -29.91 0.38
CA ASN A 24 -16.74 -29.04 -0.70
C ASN A 24 -17.15 -27.67 -0.15
N TRP A 25 -17.82 -27.61 1.01
CA TRP A 25 -18.14 -26.34 1.69
C TRP A 25 -16.89 -25.54 2.05
N ARG A 26 -15.85 -26.20 2.57
CA ARG A 26 -14.57 -25.55 2.85
C ARG A 26 -13.95 -24.98 1.59
N LEU A 27 -13.91 -25.76 0.50
CA LEU A 27 -13.35 -25.31 -0.77
C LEU A 27 -14.13 -24.13 -1.35
N PHE A 28 -15.46 -24.16 -1.29
CA PHE A 28 -16.29 -23.03 -1.70
C PHE A 28 -16.05 -21.79 -0.85
N ALA A 29 -15.91 -21.92 0.47
CA ALA A 29 -15.63 -20.79 1.35
C ALA A 29 -14.28 -20.14 1.01
N TYR A 30 -13.21 -20.93 0.86
CA TYR A 30 -11.90 -20.40 0.46
C TYR A 30 -11.92 -19.81 -0.95
N GLY A 31 -12.61 -20.47 -1.89
CA GLY A 31 -12.77 -19.99 -3.26
C GLY A 31 -13.50 -18.64 -3.32
N ALA A 32 -14.61 -18.51 -2.59
CA ALA A 32 -15.38 -17.27 -2.49
C ALA A 32 -14.56 -16.14 -1.84
N PHE A 33 -13.81 -16.43 -0.78
CA PHE A 33 -12.92 -15.46 -0.15
C PHE A 33 -11.83 -14.95 -1.10
N TRP A 34 -11.12 -15.87 -1.76
CA TRP A 34 -10.05 -15.51 -2.70
C TRP A 34 -10.59 -14.75 -3.91
N PHE A 35 -11.78 -15.13 -4.36
CA PHE A 35 -12.48 -14.45 -5.42
C PHE A 35 -12.84 -13.00 -5.04
N LEU A 36 -13.35 -12.75 -3.83
CA LEU A 36 -13.63 -11.39 -3.34
C LEU A 36 -12.37 -10.53 -3.22
N ILE A 37 -11.24 -11.11 -2.79
CA ILE A 37 -9.94 -10.43 -2.80
C ILE A 37 -9.57 -10.03 -4.23
N ARG A 38 -9.68 -10.95 -5.19
CA ARG A 38 -9.39 -10.68 -6.60
C ARG A 38 -10.26 -9.57 -7.17
N GLU A 39 -11.56 -9.59 -6.88
CA GLU A 39 -12.48 -8.51 -7.30
C GLU A 39 -12.08 -7.17 -6.67
N SER A 40 -11.71 -7.14 -5.38
CA SER A 40 -11.25 -5.92 -4.70
C SER A 40 -10.02 -5.31 -5.36
N ILE A 41 -9.08 -6.15 -5.85
CA ILE A 41 -7.91 -5.69 -6.61
C ILE A 41 -8.33 -5.19 -8.01
N MET A 42 -9.27 -5.85 -8.68
CA MET A 42 -9.76 -5.43 -9.99
C MET A 42 -10.50 -4.09 -9.93
N VAL A 43 -11.19 -3.79 -8.82
CA VAL A 43 -11.89 -2.52 -8.61
C VAL A 43 -10.94 -1.31 -8.63
N GLN A 44 -9.65 -1.49 -8.34
CA GLN A 44 -8.62 -0.43 -8.42
C GLN A 44 -8.54 0.24 -9.80
N ARG A 45 -9.03 -0.42 -10.86
CA ARG A 45 -9.02 0.09 -12.23
C ARG A 45 -10.04 1.21 -12.49
N PHE A 46 -11.13 1.25 -11.72
CA PHE A 46 -12.22 2.21 -11.95
C PHE A 46 -11.87 3.62 -11.46
N ALA A 47 -12.30 4.64 -12.22
CA ALA A 47 -11.84 6.00 -12.01
C ALA A 47 -12.38 6.68 -10.73
N ALA A 48 -13.57 6.31 -10.26
CA ALA A 48 -14.17 6.89 -9.06
C ALA A 48 -13.74 6.15 -7.78
N ILE A 49 -13.92 4.83 -7.76
CA ILE A 49 -13.76 3.99 -6.56
C ILE A 49 -12.33 3.46 -6.42
N GLY A 50 -11.60 3.29 -7.53
CA GLY A 50 -10.31 2.61 -7.53
C GLY A 50 -9.22 3.31 -6.72
N LEU A 51 -9.28 4.65 -6.59
CA LEU A 51 -8.32 5.40 -5.77
C LEU A 51 -8.41 5.00 -4.29
N TYR A 52 -9.62 4.86 -3.75
CA TYR A 52 -9.84 4.50 -2.35
C TYR A 52 -9.37 3.08 -2.04
N PHE A 53 -9.59 2.13 -2.96
CA PHE A 53 -9.05 0.78 -2.82
C PHE A 53 -7.53 0.77 -2.86
N THR A 54 -6.90 1.55 -3.76
CA THR A 54 -5.44 1.65 -3.81
C THR A 54 -4.87 2.23 -2.51
N MET A 55 -5.47 3.30 -1.97
CA MET A 55 -5.10 3.86 -0.66
C MET A 55 -5.27 2.83 0.45
N PHE A 56 -6.40 2.10 0.48
CA PHE A 56 -6.67 1.07 1.48
C PHE A 56 -5.58 0.01 1.50
N PHE A 57 -5.20 -0.57 0.36
CA PHE A 57 -4.16 -1.60 0.32
C PHE A 57 -2.78 -1.07 0.71
N GLU A 58 -2.49 0.20 0.42
CA GLU A 58 -1.22 0.82 0.79
C GLU A 58 -1.14 1.08 2.31
N VAL A 59 -2.21 1.61 2.92
CA VAL A 59 -2.34 1.75 4.38
C VAL A 59 -2.38 0.38 5.07
N PHE A 60 -3.08 -0.60 4.49
CA PHE A 60 -3.11 -1.96 5.01
C PHE A 60 -1.70 -2.57 5.06
N GLY A 61 -0.87 -2.31 4.05
CA GLY A 61 0.52 -2.71 4.03
C GLY A 61 1.36 -2.06 5.13
N THR A 62 1.12 -0.78 5.48
CA THR A 62 1.81 -0.15 6.62
C THR A 62 1.30 -0.67 7.95
N MET A 63 -0.01 -0.91 8.08
CA MET A 63 -0.62 -1.55 9.25
C MET A 63 -0.05 -2.95 9.50
N LEU A 64 0.18 -3.76 8.47
CA LEU A 64 0.79 -5.09 8.62
C LEU A 64 2.21 -5.03 9.21
N LYS A 65 2.98 -3.96 8.95
CA LYS A 65 4.30 -3.79 9.58
C LYS A 65 4.18 -3.56 11.08
N VAL A 66 3.21 -2.75 11.50
CA VAL A 66 2.91 -2.51 12.93
C VAL A 66 2.31 -3.78 13.56
N PHE A 67 1.51 -4.53 12.82
CA PHE A 67 0.94 -5.81 13.25
C PHE A 67 2.02 -6.84 13.60
N THR A 68 3.17 -6.82 12.93
CA THR A 68 4.32 -7.67 13.30
C THR A 68 4.83 -7.37 14.72
N LEU A 69 4.87 -6.09 15.13
CA LEU A 69 5.20 -5.73 16.52
C LEU A 69 4.13 -6.24 17.49
N MET A 70 2.86 -6.17 17.10
CA MET A 70 1.75 -6.68 17.90
C MET A 70 1.85 -8.20 18.10
N ILE A 71 2.21 -8.96 17.07
CA ILE A 71 2.47 -10.40 17.19
C ILE A 71 3.65 -10.67 18.13
N PHE A 72 4.75 -9.91 18.02
CA PHE A 72 5.92 -10.07 18.89
C PHE A 72 5.57 -9.89 20.37
N PHE A 73 4.88 -8.79 20.73
CA PHE A 73 4.42 -8.58 22.10
C PHE A 73 3.34 -9.58 22.51
N GLY A 74 2.47 -9.98 21.58
CA GLY A 74 1.46 -11.01 21.81
C GLY A 74 2.08 -12.35 22.21
N PHE A 75 3.14 -12.80 21.53
CA PHE A 75 3.89 -13.99 21.91
C PHE A 75 4.60 -13.83 23.26
N ALA A 76 5.23 -12.67 23.51
CA ALA A 76 5.92 -12.41 24.77
C ALA A 76 4.97 -12.48 25.99
N LEU A 77 3.72 -12.05 25.81
CA LEU A 77 2.68 -12.07 26.84
C LEU A 77 1.90 -13.39 26.91
N ASN A 78 1.88 -14.18 25.83
CA ASN A 78 1.21 -15.48 25.80
C ASN A 78 1.81 -16.47 26.80
N ILE A 79 3.14 -16.51 26.90
CA ILE A 79 3.83 -17.40 27.84
C ILE A 79 3.41 -17.13 29.29
N PRO A 80 3.58 -15.92 29.87
CA PRO A 80 3.19 -15.68 31.26
C PRO A 80 1.67 -15.83 31.47
N LEU A 81 0.82 -15.37 30.54
CA LEU A 81 -0.63 -15.47 30.70
C LEU A 81 -1.13 -16.93 30.64
N SER A 82 -0.54 -17.78 29.82
CA SER A 82 -0.88 -19.21 29.79
C SER A 82 -0.48 -19.97 31.06
N LEU A 83 0.55 -19.47 31.78
CA LEU A 83 0.92 -20.02 33.08
C LEU A 83 0.01 -19.51 34.21
N MET A 84 -0.40 -18.24 34.15
CA MET A 84 -1.14 -17.58 35.22
C MET A 84 -2.66 -17.78 35.12
N MET A 85 -3.20 -17.93 33.91
CA MET A 85 -4.63 -18.14 33.66
C MET A 85 -4.91 -19.58 33.21
N LYS A 86 -5.63 -20.35 34.02
CA LYS A 86 -6.03 -21.74 33.71
C LYS A 86 -7.37 -21.85 32.98
N GLN A 87 -7.71 -20.87 32.16
CA GLN A 87 -8.98 -20.86 31.43
C GLN A 87 -8.86 -21.44 30.04
N ASP A 88 -10.01 -21.86 29.48
CA ASP A 88 -10.07 -22.47 28.15
C ASP A 88 -9.40 -21.60 27.07
N GLY A 89 -9.56 -20.27 27.15
CA GLY A 89 -8.93 -19.33 26.20
C GLY A 89 -7.39 -19.28 26.24
N PHE A 90 -6.74 -19.83 27.27
CA PHE A 90 -5.29 -19.83 27.46
C PHE A 90 -4.69 -21.24 27.62
N ARG A 91 -5.52 -22.29 27.50
CA ARG A 91 -5.12 -23.68 27.70
C ARG A 91 -4.17 -24.19 26.61
N GLU A 92 -4.41 -23.78 25.37
CA GLU A 92 -3.54 -24.08 24.24
C GLU A 92 -2.80 -22.82 23.78
N PRO A 93 -1.51 -22.90 23.39
CA PRO A 93 -0.74 -21.73 22.94
C PRO A 93 -1.38 -20.98 21.78
N ALA A 94 -2.03 -21.70 20.85
CA ALA A 94 -2.73 -21.10 19.71
C ALA A 94 -3.99 -20.33 20.13
N GLN A 95 -4.74 -20.89 21.09
CA GLN A 95 -5.93 -20.25 21.65
C GLN A 95 -5.53 -19.02 22.48
N GLY A 96 -4.49 -19.13 23.30
CA GLY A 96 -3.93 -18.02 24.07
C GLY A 96 -3.46 -16.87 23.18
N LEU A 97 -2.86 -17.17 22.02
CA LEU A 97 -2.46 -16.15 21.06
C LEU A 97 -3.69 -15.44 20.49
N SER A 98 -4.71 -16.18 20.08
CA SER A 98 -5.96 -15.59 19.57
C SER A 98 -6.67 -14.74 20.63
N SER A 99 -6.68 -15.18 21.88
CA SER A 99 -7.22 -14.43 23.02
C SER A 99 -6.47 -13.12 23.24
N ILE A 100 -5.14 -13.12 23.16
CA ILE A 100 -4.33 -11.89 23.31
C ILE A 100 -4.51 -10.95 22.13
N LEU A 101 -4.66 -11.47 20.91
CA LEU A 101 -5.00 -10.67 19.74
C LEU A 101 -6.37 -9.98 19.93
N ALA A 102 -7.38 -10.72 20.39
CA ALA A 102 -8.69 -10.17 20.72
C ALA A 102 -8.61 -9.11 21.83
N MET A 103 -7.84 -9.38 22.89
CA MET A 103 -7.59 -8.42 23.97
C MET A 103 -6.90 -7.15 23.49
N THR A 104 -5.97 -7.26 22.53
CA THR A 104 -5.24 -6.11 21.94
C THR A 104 -6.14 -5.26 21.03
N ILE A 105 -7.16 -5.88 20.41
CA ILE A 105 -8.20 -5.17 19.64
C ILE A 105 -9.21 -4.48 20.57
N GLY A 106 -9.19 -4.79 21.88
CA GLY A 106 -10.03 -4.17 22.91
C GLY A 106 -11.04 -5.11 23.55
N GLU A 107 -11.08 -6.39 23.15
CA GLU A 107 -11.93 -7.40 23.79
C GLU A 107 -11.25 -7.98 25.03
N LEU A 108 -11.36 -7.26 26.15
CA LEU A 108 -10.63 -7.59 27.37
C LEU A 108 -11.21 -8.77 28.15
N ASN A 109 -12.52 -9.02 28.05
CA ASN A 109 -13.26 -10.05 28.79
C ASN A 109 -12.87 -10.12 30.28
N PHE A 110 -12.67 -8.95 30.91
CA PHE A 110 -12.09 -8.83 32.26
C PHE A 110 -12.85 -9.66 33.30
N ARG A 111 -14.18 -9.62 33.26
CA ARG A 111 -15.02 -10.33 34.24
C ARG A 111 -14.86 -11.83 34.15
N ASP A 112 -14.86 -12.37 32.95
CA ASP A 112 -14.78 -13.81 32.77
C ASP A 112 -13.34 -14.26 33.01
N ASN A 113 -12.34 -13.51 32.57
CA ASN A 113 -10.94 -13.91 32.66
C ASN A 113 -10.28 -13.65 34.02
N PHE A 114 -10.59 -12.55 34.68
CA PHE A 114 -9.89 -12.11 35.90
C PHE A 114 -10.75 -12.23 37.17
N ILE A 115 -12.09 -12.10 37.07
CA ILE A 115 -12.98 -12.15 38.26
C ILE A 115 -13.52 -13.56 38.50
N LYS A 116 -13.98 -14.25 37.45
CA LYS A 116 -14.57 -15.58 37.55
C LYS A 116 -13.57 -16.72 37.31
N GLY A 117 -12.35 -16.40 36.87
CA GLY A 117 -11.31 -17.39 36.61
C GLY A 117 -10.73 -17.96 37.89
N ASP A 118 -10.47 -19.27 37.89
CA ASP A 118 -9.64 -19.90 38.92
C ASP A 118 -8.17 -19.59 38.63
N ASN A 119 -7.75 -18.40 39.03
CA ASN A 119 -6.42 -17.84 38.78
C ASN A 119 -5.48 -17.97 39.99
N SER A 120 -5.90 -18.69 41.03
CA SER A 120 -5.07 -18.91 42.22
C SER A 120 -3.82 -19.72 41.87
N PRO A 121 -2.61 -19.31 42.33
CA PRO A 121 -2.33 -18.26 43.32
C PRO A 121 -2.01 -16.86 42.75
N PHE A 122 -2.14 -16.64 41.44
CA PHE A 122 -1.66 -15.44 40.74
C PHE A 122 -2.65 -14.27 40.69
N ASP A 123 -3.70 -14.28 41.53
CA ASP A 123 -4.78 -13.29 41.48
C ASP A 123 -4.25 -11.85 41.57
N ILE A 124 -3.38 -11.58 42.55
CA ILE A 124 -2.79 -10.25 42.77
C ILE A 124 -1.91 -9.84 41.58
N ASP A 125 -1.09 -10.76 41.07
CA ASP A 125 -0.18 -10.50 39.95
C ASP A 125 -0.97 -10.13 38.68
N LEU A 126 -2.10 -10.80 38.44
CA LEU A 126 -2.97 -10.51 37.30
C LEU A 126 -3.71 -9.17 37.44
N TYR A 127 -4.11 -8.76 38.64
CA TYR A 127 -4.68 -7.43 38.89
C TYR A 127 -3.68 -6.30 38.63
N ILE A 128 -2.39 -6.54 38.81
CA ILE A 128 -1.31 -5.58 38.50
C ILE A 128 -0.96 -5.63 37.00
N LEU A 129 -0.88 -6.82 36.42
CA LEU A 129 -0.51 -7.02 35.03
C LEU A 129 -1.58 -6.48 34.06
N PHE A 130 -2.86 -6.57 34.41
CA PHE A 130 -3.97 -6.12 33.57
C PHE A 130 -3.94 -4.63 33.18
N PRO A 131 -3.82 -3.66 34.12
CA PRO A 131 -3.72 -2.24 33.75
C PRO A 131 -2.43 -1.94 32.97
N LEU A 132 -1.31 -2.61 33.30
CA LEU A 132 -0.07 -2.48 32.53
C LEU A 132 -0.25 -2.96 31.08
N PHE A 133 -0.91 -4.11 30.90
CA PHE A 133 -1.31 -4.64 29.60
C PHE A 133 -2.19 -3.63 28.84
N CYS A 134 -3.18 -3.03 29.50
CA CYS A 134 -4.06 -2.05 28.86
C CYS A 134 -3.30 -0.81 28.39
N ILE A 135 -2.33 -0.31 29.14
CA ILE A 135 -1.53 0.86 28.75
C ILE A 135 -0.59 0.50 27.58
N ILE A 136 0.11 -0.63 27.67
CA ILE A 136 1.09 -1.02 26.66
C ILE A 136 0.38 -1.47 25.37
N MET A 137 -0.55 -2.42 25.46
CA MET A 137 -1.15 -3.06 24.29
C MET A 137 -2.32 -2.25 23.74
N ASN A 138 -3.26 -1.82 24.57
CA ASN A 138 -4.46 -1.13 24.06
C ASN A 138 -4.20 0.35 23.81
N LEU A 139 -3.63 1.05 24.78
CA LEU A 139 -3.40 2.49 24.65
C LEU A 139 -2.24 2.79 23.70
N SER A 140 -1.11 2.08 23.80
CA SER A 140 0.06 2.44 22.98
C SER A 140 -0.03 1.86 21.55
N LEU A 141 -0.39 0.58 21.36
CA LEU A 141 -0.39 -0.01 20.01
C LEU A 141 -1.54 0.49 19.13
N MET A 142 -2.77 0.67 19.65
CA MET A 142 -3.85 1.25 18.83
C MET A 142 -3.54 2.68 18.42
N ASN A 143 -3.03 3.49 19.35
CA ASN A 143 -2.64 4.86 19.05
C ASN A 143 -1.45 4.91 18.09
N LEU A 144 -0.53 3.95 18.13
CA LEU A 144 0.53 3.82 17.14
C LEU A 144 -0.02 3.45 15.76
N MET A 145 -0.96 2.49 15.66
CA MET A 145 -1.57 2.11 14.38
C MET A 145 -2.30 3.30 13.74
N ILE A 146 -3.09 4.04 14.52
CA ILE A 146 -3.78 5.24 14.04
C ILE A 146 -2.77 6.33 13.71
N GLY A 147 -1.78 6.55 14.57
CA GLY A 147 -0.74 7.58 14.39
C GLY A 147 0.09 7.37 13.13
N VAL A 148 0.48 6.13 12.83
CA VAL A 148 1.18 5.76 11.59
C VAL A 148 0.26 5.92 10.39
N ALA A 149 -0.98 5.45 10.48
CA ALA A 149 -1.94 5.54 9.37
C ALA A 149 -2.27 7.00 9.00
N VAL A 150 -2.52 7.85 10.00
CA VAL A 150 -2.86 9.27 9.81
C VAL A 150 -1.63 10.09 9.46
N GLY A 151 -0.47 9.81 10.07
CA GLY A 151 0.78 10.51 9.77
C GLY A 151 1.27 10.32 8.34
N ASP A 152 1.00 9.15 7.74
CA ASP A 152 1.41 8.84 6.36
C ASP A 152 0.32 9.08 5.31
N ILE A 153 -0.91 9.47 5.69
CA ILE A 153 -2.06 9.50 4.78
C ILE A 153 -1.81 10.36 3.53
N SER A 154 -1.20 11.54 3.67
CA SER A 154 -0.92 12.46 2.55
C SER A 154 0.15 11.91 1.59
N LYS A 155 1.12 11.15 2.11
CA LYS A 155 2.14 10.50 1.28
C LYS A 155 1.54 9.31 0.53
N VAL A 156 0.74 8.51 1.23
CA VAL A 156 0.01 7.38 0.67
C VAL A 156 -0.97 7.85 -0.40
N GLU A 157 -1.68 8.96 -0.20
CA GLU A 157 -2.58 9.52 -1.21
C GLU A 157 -1.88 9.79 -2.53
N ARG A 158 -0.72 10.49 -2.48
CA ARG A 158 0.08 10.80 -3.66
C ARG A 158 0.57 9.54 -4.36
N ARG A 159 1.10 8.57 -3.60
CA ARG A 159 1.62 7.32 -4.15
C ARG A 159 0.52 6.44 -4.73
N ALA A 160 -0.63 6.35 -4.07
CA ALA A 160 -1.82 5.65 -4.54
C ALA A 160 -2.35 6.27 -5.84
N TYR A 161 -2.33 7.60 -5.95
CA TYR A 161 -2.72 8.31 -7.16
C TYR A 161 -1.86 7.93 -8.37
N LEU A 162 -0.53 8.00 -8.23
CA LEU A 162 0.40 7.61 -9.30
C LEU A 162 0.31 6.11 -9.62
N THR A 163 0.21 5.27 -8.59
CA THR A 163 0.09 3.82 -8.74
C THR A 163 -1.18 3.46 -9.51
N ARG A 164 -2.29 4.13 -9.20
CA ARG A 164 -3.55 3.97 -9.95
C ARG A 164 -3.38 4.40 -11.40
N LEU A 165 -2.80 5.57 -11.68
CA LEU A 165 -2.61 6.05 -13.05
C LEU A 165 -1.74 5.08 -13.86
N LYS A 166 -0.65 4.57 -13.27
CA LYS A 166 0.19 3.53 -13.87
C LYS A 166 -0.61 2.26 -14.19
N THR A 167 -1.43 1.79 -13.26
CA THR A 167 -2.28 0.60 -13.47
C THR A 167 -3.29 0.83 -14.60
N GLN A 168 -3.87 2.03 -14.70
CA GLN A 168 -4.78 2.40 -15.79
C GLN A 168 -4.06 2.41 -17.14
N ILE A 169 -2.89 3.05 -17.23
CA ILE A 169 -2.10 3.11 -18.47
C ILE A 169 -1.68 1.70 -18.91
N LYS A 170 -1.17 0.87 -17.99
CA LYS A 170 -0.79 -0.51 -18.30
C LYS A 170 -1.97 -1.30 -18.84
N TYR A 171 -3.13 -1.21 -18.19
CA TYR A 171 -4.33 -1.91 -18.66
C TYR A 171 -4.80 -1.41 -20.02
N LEU A 172 -4.71 -0.11 -20.29
CA LEU A 172 -5.10 0.50 -21.56
C LEU A 172 -4.16 0.06 -22.70
N LEU A 173 -2.85 -0.01 -22.43
CA LEU A 173 -1.86 -0.56 -23.35
C LEU A 173 -2.10 -2.05 -23.63
N ASP A 174 -2.33 -2.84 -22.58
CA ASP A 174 -2.64 -4.27 -22.72
C ASP A 174 -3.94 -4.47 -23.55
N ALA A 175 -4.94 -3.60 -23.36
CA ALA A 175 -6.19 -3.61 -24.10
C ALA A 175 -6.05 -3.12 -25.55
N GLU A 176 -5.12 -2.21 -25.85
CA GLU A 176 -4.88 -1.71 -27.21
C GLU A 176 -4.26 -2.78 -28.13
N VAL A 177 -3.48 -3.70 -27.54
CA VAL A 177 -2.80 -4.79 -28.28
C VAL A 177 -3.72 -6.00 -28.52
N MET A 178 -4.80 -6.16 -27.75
CA MET A 178 -5.74 -7.29 -27.88
C MET A 178 -6.58 -7.33 -29.18
N PRO A 179 -7.20 -6.24 -29.67
CA PRO A 179 -8.09 -6.31 -30.83
C PRO A 179 -7.32 -6.53 -32.14
N SER A 180 -7.96 -7.22 -33.08
CA SER A 180 -7.43 -7.36 -34.45
C SER A 180 -7.29 -5.99 -35.12
N MET A 181 -6.36 -5.87 -36.08
CA MET A 181 -6.06 -4.60 -36.76
C MET A 181 -7.32 -3.87 -37.26
N CYS A 182 -8.31 -4.61 -37.79
CA CYS A 182 -9.56 -4.03 -38.28
C CYS A 182 -10.37 -3.32 -37.16
N ILE A 183 -10.45 -3.94 -35.98
CA ILE A 183 -11.18 -3.39 -34.83
C ILE A 183 -10.45 -2.17 -34.28
N ARG A 184 -9.12 -2.22 -34.23
CA ARG A 184 -8.28 -1.09 -33.80
C ARG A 184 -8.44 0.11 -34.74
N GLN A 185 -8.45 -0.13 -36.05
CA GLN A 185 -8.63 0.93 -37.05
C GLN A 185 -10.02 1.56 -37.01
N TRP A 186 -11.04 0.74 -36.71
CA TRP A 186 -12.42 1.21 -36.57
C TRP A 186 -12.65 2.04 -35.30
N MET A 187 -12.00 1.69 -34.19
CA MET A 187 -12.14 2.40 -32.91
C MET A 187 -11.17 3.59 -32.75
N HIS A 188 -10.15 3.70 -33.60
CA HIS A 188 -9.16 4.77 -33.51
C HIS A 188 -9.79 6.15 -33.78
N THR A 189 -9.67 7.04 -32.82
CA THR A 189 -10.13 8.43 -32.93
C THR A 189 -8.93 9.35 -32.68
N GLU A 190 -8.50 10.10 -33.70
CA GLU A 190 -7.29 10.95 -33.62
C GLU A 190 -7.46 12.17 -32.74
N SER A 191 -8.67 12.73 -32.63
CA SER A 191 -8.91 13.93 -31.84
C SER A 191 -10.28 13.92 -31.19
N VAL A 192 -10.32 14.37 -29.94
CA VAL A 192 -11.55 14.54 -29.16
C VAL A 192 -11.70 16.02 -28.83
N ILE A 193 -12.79 16.63 -29.32
CA ILE A 193 -13.12 18.04 -29.06
C ILE A 193 -13.98 18.11 -27.80
N VAL A 194 -13.44 18.64 -26.70
CA VAL A 194 -14.18 18.84 -25.44
C VAL A 194 -14.79 20.23 -25.44
N MET A 195 -16.12 20.33 -25.30
CA MET A 195 -16.86 21.60 -25.22
C MET A 195 -17.30 21.87 -23.77
N PRO A 196 -16.53 22.65 -22.98
CA PRO A 196 -16.70 22.75 -21.53
C PRO A 196 -17.95 23.51 -21.06
N ASN A 197 -18.59 24.32 -21.92
CA ASN A 197 -19.72 25.18 -21.54
C ASN A 197 -21.05 24.83 -22.22
N ASN A 198 -21.12 23.70 -22.93
CA ASN A 198 -22.38 23.31 -23.57
C ASN A 198 -23.25 22.60 -22.54
N GLN A 199 -24.39 23.14 -22.10
CA GLN A 199 -25.21 22.45 -21.09
C GLN A 199 -26.00 21.27 -21.70
N PRO A 200 -26.01 20.08 -21.04
CA PRO A 200 -26.68 18.91 -21.57
C PRO A 200 -28.20 19.06 -21.46
N LYS A 201 -28.89 19.04 -22.59
CA LYS A 201 -30.35 19.26 -22.66
C LYS A 201 -31.20 18.05 -22.21
N SER A 202 -30.60 16.87 -22.03
CA SER A 202 -31.32 15.62 -21.67
C SER A 202 -30.55 14.81 -20.61
N LEU A 203 -31.30 14.07 -19.76
CA LEU A 203 -30.76 13.17 -18.74
C LEU A 203 -29.84 12.10 -19.31
N PHE A 204 -30.15 11.56 -20.50
CA PHE A 204 -29.29 10.59 -21.18
C PHE A 204 -27.96 11.23 -21.61
N THR A 205 -28.00 12.49 -22.06
CA THR A 205 -26.79 13.25 -22.41
C THR A 205 -25.96 13.61 -21.18
N ARG A 206 -26.59 13.82 -20.01
CA ARG A 206 -25.91 13.97 -18.71
C ARG A 206 -25.19 12.68 -18.30
N LEU A 207 -25.87 11.53 -18.39
CA LEU A 207 -25.29 10.23 -18.05
C LEU A 207 -24.16 9.84 -19.02
N LYS A 208 -24.38 10.05 -20.32
CA LYS A 208 -23.36 9.80 -21.34
C LYS A 208 -22.12 10.66 -21.13
N ARG A 209 -22.25 11.96 -20.82
CA ARG A 209 -21.11 12.82 -20.51
C ARG A 209 -20.38 12.46 -19.22
N ALA A 210 -21.09 12.04 -18.18
CA ALA A 210 -20.47 11.58 -16.94
C ALA A 210 -19.61 10.31 -17.17
N TYR A 211 -20.02 9.48 -18.14
CA TYR A 211 -19.27 8.31 -18.59
C TYR A 211 -18.16 8.66 -19.61
N ASP A 212 -18.31 9.73 -20.39
CA ASP A 212 -17.41 10.09 -21.47
C ASP A 212 -16.03 10.52 -20.96
N SER A 213 -14.99 9.96 -21.58
CA SER A 213 -13.59 10.00 -21.13
C SER A 213 -13.01 11.42 -21.07
N GLY A 214 -13.51 12.35 -21.89
CA GLY A 214 -12.96 13.71 -22.04
C GLY A 214 -13.03 14.59 -20.78
N GLU A 215 -14.13 14.56 -20.02
CA GLU A 215 -14.23 15.29 -18.74
C GLU A 215 -13.42 14.62 -17.64
N GLN A 216 -13.35 13.29 -17.63
CA GLN A 216 -12.50 12.56 -16.68
C GLN A 216 -11.02 12.85 -16.94
N ILE A 217 -10.59 12.95 -18.21
CA ILE A 217 -9.23 13.36 -18.58
C ILE A 217 -8.98 14.80 -18.13
N LEU A 218 -9.92 15.73 -18.30
CA LEU A 218 -9.76 17.13 -17.88
C LEU A 218 -9.71 17.25 -16.35
N TYR A 219 -10.57 16.52 -15.63
CA TYR A 219 -10.57 16.41 -14.18
C TYR A 219 -9.26 15.79 -13.68
N MET A 220 -8.80 14.70 -14.27
CA MET A 220 -7.53 14.06 -13.94
C MET A 220 -6.35 14.97 -14.29
N LYS A 221 -6.37 15.72 -15.40
CA LYS A 221 -5.33 16.69 -15.77
C LYS A 221 -5.28 17.87 -14.81
N LYS A 222 -6.45 18.38 -14.38
CA LYS A 222 -6.57 19.45 -13.37
C LYS A 222 -6.17 18.95 -11.98
N LYS A 223 -6.54 17.72 -11.62
CA LYS A 223 -6.19 17.07 -10.36
C LYS A 223 -4.71 16.70 -10.29
N ILE A 224 -4.10 16.19 -11.37
CA ILE A 224 -2.64 16.02 -11.51
C ILE A 224 -1.94 17.35 -11.29
N LYS A 225 -2.38 18.39 -12.00
CA LYS A 225 -1.76 19.72 -11.91
C LYS A 225 -1.84 20.31 -10.49
N ASN A 226 -2.89 19.99 -9.74
CA ASN A 226 -3.11 20.49 -8.38
C ASN A 226 -2.45 19.62 -7.29
N ASP A 227 -2.55 18.29 -7.36
CA ASP A 227 -2.02 17.34 -6.36
C ASP A 227 -0.52 17.05 -6.56
N PHE A 228 -0.03 17.22 -7.79
CA PHE A 228 1.37 17.16 -8.20
C PHE A 228 1.72 18.46 -8.92
N PRO A 229 2.05 19.54 -8.19
CA PRO A 229 2.56 20.72 -8.85
C PRO A 229 3.80 20.30 -9.65
N LEU A 230 3.78 20.61 -10.96
CA LEU A 230 4.91 20.39 -11.86
C LEU A 230 6.21 20.98 -11.28
N ASP A 231 6.10 21.93 -10.35
CA ASP A 231 7.17 22.54 -9.59
C ASP A 231 8.09 21.53 -8.89
N ALA A 232 7.57 20.41 -8.35
CA ALA A 232 8.44 19.40 -7.73
C ALA A 232 9.36 18.69 -8.75
N SER A 233 8.94 18.62 -10.02
CA SER A 233 9.79 18.11 -11.11
C SER A 233 10.70 19.18 -11.71
N VAL A 234 10.38 20.46 -11.51
CA VAL A 234 11.21 21.61 -11.90
C VAL A 234 12.32 21.81 -10.87
N ASP A 235 12.01 21.73 -9.57
CA ASP A 235 12.99 21.76 -8.48
C ASP A 235 13.99 20.60 -8.61
N LEU A 236 13.50 19.37 -8.81
CA LEU A 236 14.37 18.21 -8.96
C LEU A 236 15.30 18.32 -10.19
N LYS A 237 14.82 18.96 -11.27
CA LYS A 237 15.65 19.23 -12.46
C LYS A 237 16.67 20.33 -12.21
N HIS A 238 16.30 21.37 -11.47
CA HIS A 238 17.20 22.46 -11.09
C HIS A 238 18.33 21.93 -10.19
N GLU A 239 17.99 21.14 -9.18
CA GLU A 239 18.95 20.54 -8.25
C GLU A 239 19.89 19.55 -8.98
N LEU A 240 19.38 18.81 -9.98
CA LEU A 240 20.21 17.94 -10.82
C LEU A 240 21.20 18.72 -11.72
N GLU A 241 20.78 19.86 -12.28
CA GLU A 241 21.66 20.71 -13.08
C GLU A 241 22.73 21.39 -12.23
N GLU A 242 22.39 21.84 -11.02
CA GLU A 242 23.39 22.35 -10.06
C GLU A 242 24.43 21.29 -9.69
N GLN A 243 24.01 20.06 -9.42
CA GLN A 243 24.94 18.95 -9.14
C GLN A 243 25.85 18.62 -10.33
N LYS A 244 25.35 18.69 -11.57
CA LYS A 244 26.18 18.49 -12.77
C LYS A 244 27.25 19.56 -12.92
N VAL A 245 26.92 20.83 -12.64
CA VAL A 245 27.88 21.93 -12.71
C VAL A 245 29.00 21.71 -11.68
N GLN A 246 28.66 21.34 -10.44
CA GLN A 246 29.63 21.03 -9.40
C GLN A 246 30.56 19.87 -9.78
N ILE A 247 30.02 18.80 -10.38
CA ILE A 247 30.81 17.66 -10.84
C ILE A 247 31.79 18.06 -11.96
N ASN A 248 31.35 18.92 -12.88
CA ASN A 248 32.22 19.39 -13.96
C ASN A 248 33.36 20.27 -13.45
N GLU A 249 33.09 21.10 -12.44
CA GLU A 249 34.10 21.92 -11.78
C GLU A 249 35.10 21.05 -10.99
N LEU A 250 34.60 20.06 -10.26
CA LEU A 250 35.45 19.07 -9.58
C LEU A 250 36.36 18.35 -10.57
N ASN A 251 35.81 17.87 -11.70
CA ASN A 251 36.59 17.22 -12.75
C ASN A 251 37.66 18.13 -13.37
N ARG A 252 37.38 19.44 -13.49
CA ARG A 252 38.36 20.42 -13.94
C ARG A 252 39.50 20.55 -12.94
N LEU A 253 39.19 20.72 -11.66
CA LEU A 253 40.19 20.82 -10.59
C LEU A 253 41.07 19.56 -10.53
N THR A 254 40.48 18.37 -10.65
CA THR A 254 41.23 17.11 -10.68
C THR A 254 42.17 17.05 -11.88
N ARG A 255 41.74 17.47 -13.06
CA ARG A 255 42.61 17.52 -14.26
C ARG A 255 43.76 18.50 -14.08
N THR A 256 43.49 19.69 -13.54
CA THR A 256 44.53 20.69 -13.26
C THR A 256 45.55 20.16 -12.26
N ALA A 257 45.10 19.51 -11.18
CA ALA A 257 46.00 18.88 -10.20
C ALA A 257 46.87 17.79 -10.84
N LEU A 258 46.30 16.94 -11.71
CA LEU A 258 47.06 15.92 -12.45
C LEU A 258 48.10 16.54 -13.38
N THR A 259 47.78 17.64 -14.07
CA THR A 259 48.74 18.32 -14.93
C THR A 259 49.90 18.93 -14.15
N MET A 260 49.62 19.55 -12.99
CA MET A 260 50.66 20.10 -12.12
C MET A 260 51.56 19.00 -11.55
N LEU A 261 50.99 17.86 -11.15
CA LEU A 261 51.76 16.71 -10.68
C LEU A 261 52.67 16.14 -11.78
N ASN A 262 52.18 16.04 -13.02
CA ASN A 262 53.00 15.59 -14.14
C ASN A 262 54.14 16.57 -14.43
N ASP A 263 53.90 17.88 -14.37
CA ASP A 263 54.92 18.91 -14.58
C ASP A 263 55.98 18.90 -13.46
N LEU A 264 55.55 18.72 -12.20
CA LEU A 264 56.46 18.49 -11.07
C LEU A 264 57.29 17.22 -11.23
N THR A 265 56.69 16.14 -11.73
CA THR A 265 57.41 14.88 -11.97
C THR A 265 58.45 15.04 -13.08
N GLN A 266 58.11 15.75 -14.16
CA GLN A 266 59.05 16.04 -15.25
C GLN A 266 60.21 16.95 -14.80
N THR A 267 59.93 17.96 -13.97
CA THR A 267 60.97 18.84 -13.43
C THR A 267 61.87 18.12 -12.42
N LEU A 268 61.34 17.20 -11.62
CA LEU A 268 62.13 16.32 -10.75
C LEU A 268 63.03 15.37 -11.55
N ASN A 269 62.49 14.66 -12.55
CA ASN A 269 63.28 13.78 -13.41
C ASN A 269 64.41 14.53 -14.13
N ARG A 270 64.12 15.74 -14.63
CA ARG A 270 65.14 16.58 -15.28
C ARG A 270 66.24 17.06 -14.32
N LYS A 271 65.94 17.17 -13.03
CA LYS A 271 66.89 17.58 -11.99
C LYS A 271 67.77 16.40 -11.54
N ASP A 272 67.21 15.19 -11.47
CA ASP A 272 67.97 13.95 -11.23
C ASP A 272 68.96 13.67 -12.39
N ASP A 273 68.56 13.87 -13.65
CA ASP A 273 69.46 13.73 -14.80
C ASP A 273 70.63 14.75 -14.76
N SER A 274 70.44 15.91 -14.14
CA SER A 274 71.47 16.95 -14.02
C SER A 274 72.44 16.76 -12.84
N THR A 275 72.17 15.82 -11.92
CA THR A 275 73.02 15.55 -10.76
C THR A 275 73.89 14.29 -10.93
N HIS A 276 73.76 13.57 -12.05
CA HIS A 276 74.59 12.42 -12.43
C HIS A 276 75.65 12.71 -13.51
N HIS A 277 75.97 13.98 -13.76
CA HIS A 277 77.14 14.45 -14.50
C HIS A 277 78.09 15.23 -13.59
#